data_AF-A0A7V5L0F6-F1
#
_entry.id   AF-A0A7V5L0F6-F1
#
_cell.length_a   1.000
_cell.length_b   1.000
_cell.length_c   1.000
_cell.angle_alpha   90.00
_cell.angle_beta   90.00
_cell.angle_gamma   90.00
#
_symmetry.space_group_name_H-M   'P 1'
#
loop_
_entity.id
_entity.type
_entity.pdbx_description
1 polymer ?
#
loop_
_entity_poly.entity_id
_entity_poly.type
_entity_poly.pdbx_seq_one_letter_code
_entity_poly.pdbx_strand_id
1 'polypeptide(L)' 'KTKLNPLSIQDKLENKKKSSKRIPIEHINAKIKTFKIVAQKYRNRRRRFGLRFNLICALINWDRGFNPV' A
#
# COMPACT_ATOMS: atom_id res chain seq x y z
N LYS A 1 5.03 -22.80 3.13
CA LYS A 1 3.99 -23.83 3.39
C LYS A 1 3.00 -23.82 2.23
N THR A 2 2.77 -24.98 1.62
CA THR A 2 1.81 -25.15 0.51
C THR A 2 0.39 -25.33 1.06
N LYS A 3 -0.64 -25.13 0.24
CA LYS A 3 -2.04 -25.38 0.65
C LYS A 3 -2.31 -26.84 1.06
N LEU A 4 -1.46 -27.77 0.61
CA LEU A 4 -1.52 -29.20 0.92
C LEU A 4 -0.97 -29.55 2.32
N ASN A 5 -0.31 -28.59 3.00
CA ASN A 5 0.22 -28.75 4.34
C ASN A 5 -0.44 -27.74 5.29
N PRO A 6 -1.37 -28.18 6.16
CA PRO A 6 -2.10 -27.29 7.06
C PRO A 6 -1.17 -26.48 7.96
N LEU A 7 -1.58 -25.23 8.23
CA LEU A 7 -0.89 -24.37 9.19
C LEU A 7 -1.13 -24.86 10.62
N SER A 8 -0.08 -24.87 11.44
CA SER A 8 -0.25 -25.06 12.88
C SER A 8 -1.02 -23.88 13.47
N ILE A 9 -1.56 -24.07 14.68
CA ILE A 9 -2.28 -22.99 15.40
C ILE A 9 -1.37 -21.77 15.56
N GLN A 10 -0.10 -21.96 15.91
CA GLN A 10 0.87 -20.88 16.06
C GLN A 10 1.08 -20.11 14.76
N ASP A 11 1.26 -20.80 13.64
CA ASP A 11 1.43 -20.12 12.34
C ASP A 11 0.18 -19.31 11.97
N LYS A 12 -1.02 -19.80 12.29
CA LYS A 12 -2.27 -19.08 12.03
C LYS A 12 -2.33 -17.78 12.84
N LEU A 13 -1.93 -17.82 14.10
CA LEU A 13 -1.88 -16.64 14.97
C LEU A 13 -0.87 -15.61 14.46
N GLU A 14 0.32 -16.05 14.05
CA GLU A 14 1.34 -15.18 13.46
C GLU A 14 0.88 -14.58 12.13
N ASN A 15 0.27 -15.38 11.26
CA ASN A 15 -0.30 -14.91 10.01
C ASN A 15 -1.42 -13.89 10.24
N LYS A 16 -2.28 -14.10 11.25
CA LYS A 16 -3.32 -13.12 11.64
C LYS A 16 -2.68 -11.80 12.07
N LYS A 17 -1.69 -11.84 12.98
CA LYS A 17 -0.95 -10.63 13.41
C LYS A 17 -0.30 -9.90 12.23
N LYS A 18 0.30 -10.64 11.30
CA LYS A 18 0.94 -10.10 10.09
C LYS A 18 -0.08 -9.48 9.13
N SER A 19 -1.22 -10.14 8.93
CA SER A 19 -2.31 -9.65 8.08
C SER A 19 -2.92 -8.37 8.66
N SER A 20 -3.19 -8.32 9.96
CA SER A 20 -3.68 -7.12 10.64
C SER A 20 -2.79 -5.90 10.42
N LYS A 21 -1.45 -6.09 10.42
CA LYS A 21 -0.49 -5.00 10.12
C LYS A 21 -0.47 -4.59 8.65
N ARG A 22 -0.80 -5.50 7.73
CA ARG A 22 -0.77 -5.25 6.27
C ARG A 22 -2.01 -4.54 5.76
N ILE A 23 -3.18 -4.83 6.32
CA ILE A 23 -4.47 -4.29 5.86
C ILE A 23 -4.44 -2.76 5.67
N PRO A 24 -3.96 -1.94 6.63
CA PRO A 24 -3.89 -0.49 6.45
C PRO A 24 -3.01 -0.07 5.26
N ILE A 25 -1.89 -0.76 5.07
CA ILE A 25 -0.94 -0.50 3.97
C ILE A 25 -1.58 -0.88 2.63
N GLU A 26 -2.31 -1.99 2.57
CA GLU A 26 -3.03 -2.42 1.37
C GLU A 26 -4.10 -1.41 0.95
N HIS A 27 -4.85 -0.85 1.91
CA HIS A 27 -5.80 0.23 1.63
C HIS A 27 -5.13 1.49 1.05
N ILE A 28 -3.97 1.89 1.59
CA ILE A 28 -3.20 3.02 1.06
C ILE A 28 -2.71 2.70 -0.37
N ASN A 29 -2.17 1.50 -0.58
CA ASN A 29 -1.71 1.06 -1.90
C ASN A 29 -2.86 1.01 -2.91
N ALA A 30 -4.06 0.58 -2.51
CA ALA A 30 -5.25 0.61 -3.36
C ALA A 30 -5.61 2.04 -3.77
N LYS A 31 -5.62 3.00 -2.83
CA LYS A 31 -5.84 4.42 -3.12
C LYS A 31 -4.75 4.99 -4.05
N ILE A 32 -3.48 4.66 -3.87
CA ILE A 32 -2.39 5.10 -4.75
C ILE A 32 -2.57 4.56 -6.18
N LYS A 33 -3.02 3.29 -6.31
CA LYS A 33 -3.19 2.63 -7.61
C LYS A 33 -4.36 3.16 -8.43
N THR A 34 -5.28 3.96 -7.87
CA THR A 34 -6.35 4.60 -8.66
C THR A 34 -5.81 5.69 -9.58
N PHE A 35 -4.66 6.30 -9.24
CA PHE A 35 -4.06 7.36 -10.03
C PHE A 35 -3.40 6.77 -11.29
N LYS A 36 -3.74 7.32 -12.47
CA LYS A 36 -3.22 6.88 -13.77
C LYS A 36 -1.68 6.89 -13.87
N ILE A 37 -1.01 7.74 -13.06
CA ILE A 37 0.46 7.78 -12.98
C ILE A 37 1.08 6.46 -12.50
N VAL A 38 0.33 5.68 -11.70
CA VAL A 38 0.70 4.35 -11.20
C VAL A 38 0.01 3.26 -12.00
N ALA A 39 -1.28 3.44 -12.36
CA ALA A 39 -2.08 2.43 -13.04
C ALA A 39 -1.64 2.18 -14.50
N GLN A 40 -1.04 3.17 -15.17
CA GLN A 40 -0.69 3.09 -16.59
C GLN A 40 0.80 3.40 -16.83
N LYS A 41 1.26 3.14 -18.06
CA LYS A 41 2.63 3.49 -18.47
C LYS A 41 2.81 5.00 -18.48
N TYR A 42 3.41 5.53 -17.42
CA TYR A 42 3.72 6.94 -17.31
C TYR A 42 4.95 7.33 -18.14
N ARG A 43 4.75 8.17 -19.15
CA ARG A 43 5.86 8.75 -19.94
C ARG A 43 6.64 9.76 -19.09
N ASN A 44 7.95 9.87 -19.33
CA ASN A 44 8.84 10.81 -18.63
C ASN A 44 8.96 10.60 -17.11
N ARG A 45 8.90 9.34 -16.65
CA ARG A 45 8.99 8.96 -15.23
C ARG A 45 10.23 9.54 -14.51
N ARG A 46 11.39 9.62 -15.17
CA ARG A 46 12.64 10.10 -14.55
C ARG A 46 12.66 11.58 -14.15
N ARG A 47 11.89 12.46 -14.82
CA ARG A 47 12.01 13.92 -14.60
C ARG A 47 11.20 14.45 -13.41
N ARG A 48 9.94 14.04 -13.30
CA ARG A 48 8.99 14.64 -12.34
C ARG A 48 8.01 13.62 -11.74
N PHE A 49 8.32 12.32 -11.80
CA PHE A 49 7.47 11.31 -11.16
C PHE A 49 7.49 11.46 -9.65
N GLY A 50 8.68 11.58 -9.04
CA GLY A 50 8.82 11.74 -7.59
C GLY A 50 7.99 12.91 -7.06
N LEU A 51 8.10 14.09 -7.68
CA LEU A 51 7.30 15.27 -7.29
C LEU A 51 5.79 15.01 -7.34
N ARG A 52 5.28 14.43 -8.44
CA ARG A 52 3.85 14.14 -8.59
C ARG A 52 3.38 13.03 -7.65
N PHE A 53 4.21 12.01 -7.45
CA PHE A 53 3.90 10.91 -6.54
C PHE A 53 3.88 11.40 -5.08
N ASN A 54 4.83 12.24 -4.68
CA ASN A 54 4.85 12.84 -3.35
C ASN A 54 3.60 13.70 -3.09
N LEU A 55 3.15 14.47 -4.08
CA LEU A 55 1.89 15.23 -3.97
C LEU A 55 0.68 14.30 -3.77
N ILE A 56 0.60 13.19 -4.53
CA ILE A 56 -0.46 12.20 -4.36
C ILE A 56 -0.43 11.58 -2.95
N CYS A 57 0.75 11.23 -2.44
CA CYS A 57 0.91 10.73 -1.08
C CYS A 57 0.46 11.76 -0.03
N ALA A 58 0.81 13.03 -0.21
CA ALA A 58 0.37 14.11 0.68
C ALA A 58 -1.16 14.24 0.70
N LEU A 59 -1.82 14.18 -0.47
CA LEU A 59 -3.28 14.21 -0.56
C LEU A 59 -3.94 13.01 0.13
N ILE A 60 -3.40 11.79 -0.06
CA ILE A 60 -3.91 10.58 0.58
C ILE A 60 -3.72 10.64 2.10
N ASN A 61 -2.60 11.20 2.57
CA ASN A 61 -2.34 11.39 4.00
C ASN A 61 -3.33 12.38 4.61
N TRP A 62 -3.55 13.53 3.95
CA TRP A 62 -4.54 14.53 4.36
C TRP A 62 -5.95 13.95 4.45
N ASP A 63 -6.39 13.21 3.42
CA ASP A 63 -7.69 12.52 3.38
C ASP A 63 -7.86 11.51 4.53
N ARG A 64 -6.76 10.94 5.03
CA ARG A 64 -6.76 10.03 6.20
C ARG A 64 -6.72 10.75 7.55
N GLY A 65 -6.69 12.08 7.57
CA GLY A 65 -6.49 12.86 8.80
C GLY A 65 -5.07 12.76 9.36
N PHE A 66 -4.10 12.35 8.55
CA PHE A 66 -2.70 12.39 8.93
C PHE A 66 -2.20 13.82 8.75
N ASN A 67 -2.14 14.57 9.85
CA ASN A 67 -1.44 15.85 9.90
C ASN A 67 0.04 15.58 10.14
N PRO A 68 0.92 15.80 9.14
CA PRO A 68 2.35 15.82 9.42
C PRO A 68 2.59 16.98 10.39
N VAL A 69 3.14 16.64 11.56
CA VAL A 69 3.63 17.60 12.55
C VAL A 69 4.82 18.36 11.98
#